data_AF-A0A836RBL3-F1
#
_entry.id   AF-A0A836RBL3-F1
#
_cell.length_a   1.000
_cell.length_b   1.000
_cell.length_c   1.000
_cell.angle_alpha   90.00
_cell.angle_beta   90.00
_cell.angle_gamma   90.00
#
_symmetry.space_group_name_H-M   'P 1'
#
loop_
_entity.id
_entity.type
_entity.pdbx_description
1 polymer ?
#
loop_
_entity_poly.entity_id
_entity_poly.type
_entity_poly.pdbx_seq_one_letter_code
_entity_poly.pdbx_strand_id
1 'polypeptide(L)'
;RGRRLYNCVVVINREGQITHCYAKCQLTPRDTRWFAPGNAIALFDVEGVQATAIICHERRYPELVRLAVMAGARIVFHPNAGLDPLPVSRKKRGGRDGIPARAFENAVYYVFANTVGPQPEGKWSAGDSKIVAPDERVLALADNETESVLAATLDLAKASRVYAERGLRRPEFLRSSWKAMIEAVRRQAGKAALSFSLPNKKR
;
A
#
# COMPACT_ATOMS: atom_id res chain seq x y z
N ARG A 1 -18.63 24.56 -7.79
CA ARG A 1 -18.43 23.24 -7.15
C ARG A 1 -17.08 23.26 -6.44
N GLY A 2 -17.04 23.08 -5.12
CA GLY A 2 -15.80 23.22 -4.33
C GLY A 2 -14.72 22.21 -4.71
N ARG A 3 -13.45 22.61 -4.64
CA ARG A 3 -12.29 21.75 -4.89
C ARG A 3 -12.20 20.70 -3.78
N ARG A 4 -12.27 19.42 -4.12
CA ARG A 4 -12.07 18.31 -3.16
C ARG A 4 -10.58 18.04 -3.02
N LEU A 5 -10.11 17.84 -1.79
CA LEU A 5 -8.76 17.39 -1.48
C LEU A 5 -8.77 15.87 -1.25
N TYR A 6 -7.64 15.22 -1.55
CA TYR A 6 -7.45 13.79 -1.40
C TYR A 6 -6.11 13.51 -0.72
N ASN A 7 -6.06 12.45 0.09
CA ASN A 7 -4.80 11.89 0.59
C ASN A 7 -4.32 10.86 -0.44
N CYS A 8 -3.20 11.13 -1.12
CA CYS A 8 -2.78 10.38 -2.29
C CYS A 8 -1.36 9.82 -2.19
N VAL A 9 -1.14 8.70 -2.87
CA VAL A 9 0.17 8.24 -3.32
C VAL A 9 0.29 8.50 -4.80
N VAL A 10 1.42 9.09 -5.22
CA VAL A 10 1.77 9.26 -6.62
C VAL A 10 2.96 8.39 -6.97
N VAL A 11 2.96 7.85 -8.19
CA VAL A 11 4.07 7.08 -8.74
C VAL A 11 4.70 7.89 -9.84
N ILE A 12 6.02 8.05 -9.77
CA ILE A 12 6.81 8.87 -10.69
C ILE A 12 7.86 7.96 -11.34
N ASN A 13 7.93 7.94 -12.67
CA ASN A 13 8.91 7.14 -13.41
C ASN A 13 10.28 7.85 -13.49
N ARG A 14 11.26 7.19 -14.12
CA ARG A 14 12.63 7.69 -14.28
C ARG A 14 12.70 8.98 -15.09
N GLU A 15 11.71 9.21 -15.95
CA GLU A 15 11.55 10.42 -16.77
C GLU A 15 10.88 11.58 -16.00
N GLY A 16 10.55 11.38 -14.71
CA GLY A 16 9.92 12.40 -13.86
C GLY A 16 8.41 12.59 -14.12
N GLN A 17 7.78 11.68 -14.86
CA GLN A 17 6.36 11.70 -15.19
C GLN A 17 5.54 10.98 -14.14
N ILE A 18 4.39 11.56 -13.75
CA ILE A 18 3.44 10.89 -12.87
C ILE A 18 2.68 9.84 -13.67
N THR A 19 2.95 8.57 -13.41
CA THR A 19 2.34 7.42 -14.11
C THR A 19 1.10 6.88 -13.39
N HIS A 20 0.99 7.12 -12.09
CA HIS A 20 -0.16 6.68 -11.31
C HIS A 20 -0.46 7.62 -10.13
N CYS A 21 -1.73 7.71 -9.75
CA CYS A 21 -2.16 8.42 -8.55
C CYS A 21 -3.29 7.66 -7.88
N TYR A 22 -3.04 7.18 -6.67
CA TYR A 22 -4.03 6.49 -5.84
C TYR A 22 -4.49 7.41 -4.72
N ALA A 23 -5.80 7.56 -4.52
CA ALA A 23 -6.36 8.27 -3.37
C ALA A 23 -6.89 7.27 -2.34
N LYS A 24 -6.52 7.48 -1.07
CA LYS A 24 -6.96 6.70 0.08
C LYS A 24 -8.48 6.56 0.10
N CYS A 25 -9.00 5.34 0.14
CA CYS A 25 -10.43 5.08 0.17
C CYS A 25 -10.93 4.84 1.61
N GLN A 26 -10.10 4.28 2.49
CA GLN A 26 -10.46 4.06 3.90
C GLN A 26 -9.93 5.19 4.78
N LEU A 27 -10.66 6.30 4.81
CA LEU A 27 -10.31 7.46 5.61
C LEU A 27 -10.45 7.19 7.12
N THR A 28 -9.49 7.68 7.90
CA THR A 28 -9.63 7.75 9.36
C THR A 28 -10.55 8.92 9.75
N PRO A 29 -11.09 8.95 10.98
CA PRO A 29 -11.86 10.11 11.48
C PRO A 29 -11.08 11.45 11.43
N ARG A 30 -9.74 11.39 11.42
CA ARG A 30 -8.89 12.55 11.22
C ARG A 30 -8.88 12.95 9.74
N ASP A 31 -8.69 12.00 8.83
CA ASP A 31 -8.66 12.26 7.38
C ASP A 31 -9.96 12.92 6.87
N THR A 32 -11.13 12.52 7.38
CA THR A 32 -12.44 13.03 6.92
C THR A 32 -12.65 14.53 7.15
N ARG A 33 -11.82 15.16 8.00
CA ARG A 33 -11.85 16.62 8.21
C ARG A 33 -11.34 17.41 7.01
N TRP A 34 -10.51 16.80 6.16
CA TRP A 34 -9.84 17.49 5.05
C TRP A 34 -10.01 16.79 3.71
N PHE A 35 -10.13 15.46 3.68
CA PHE A 35 -10.05 14.68 2.46
C PHE A 35 -11.37 14.00 2.09
N ALA A 36 -11.64 13.91 0.80
CA ALA A 36 -12.65 13.04 0.24
C ALA A 36 -12.06 11.62 0.03
N PRO A 37 -12.87 10.56 0.16
CA PRO A 37 -12.41 9.20 -0.09
C PRO A 37 -12.15 8.99 -1.59
N GLY A 38 -11.09 8.26 -1.90
CA GLY A 38 -10.90 7.64 -3.21
C GLY A 38 -11.90 6.51 -3.45
N ASN A 39 -11.93 6.00 -4.68
CA ASN A 39 -12.83 4.92 -5.08
C ASN A 39 -12.15 3.95 -6.05
N ALA A 40 -10.91 3.58 -5.73
CA ALA A 40 -10.11 2.68 -6.56
C ALA A 40 -9.25 1.76 -5.70
N ILE A 41 -8.66 0.76 -6.34
CA ILE A 41 -7.54 -0.02 -5.81
C ILE A 41 -6.30 0.36 -6.60
N ALA A 42 -5.20 0.64 -5.92
CA ALA A 42 -3.93 0.96 -6.56
C ALA A 42 -3.40 -0.25 -7.33
N LEU A 43 -3.04 -0.04 -8.59
CA LEU A 43 -2.33 -1.02 -9.39
C LEU A 43 -1.52 -0.26 -10.44
N PHE A 44 -0.21 -0.45 -10.46
CA PHE A 44 0.69 0.29 -11.34
C PHE A 44 1.91 -0.55 -11.70
N ASP A 45 2.62 -0.12 -12.73
CA ASP A 45 3.87 -0.73 -13.16
C ASP A 45 5.07 0.01 -12.56
N VAL A 46 6.07 -0.75 -12.13
CA VAL A 46 7.39 -0.25 -11.76
C VAL A 46 8.41 -1.06 -12.55
N GLU A 47 8.92 -0.50 -13.65
CA GLU A 47 9.95 -1.13 -14.50
C GLU A 47 9.56 -2.56 -14.94
N GLY A 48 8.31 -2.75 -15.39
CA GLY A 48 7.78 -4.05 -15.83
C GLY A 48 7.23 -4.93 -14.71
N VAL A 49 7.24 -4.46 -13.46
CA VAL A 49 6.74 -5.18 -12.29
C VAL A 49 5.44 -4.56 -11.81
N GLN A 50 4.35 -5.33 -11.86
CA GLN A 50 3.11 -4.87 -11.25
C GLN A 50 3.26 -4.75 -9.73
N ALA A 51 2.85 -3.60 -9.22
CA ALA A 51 2.87 -3.26 -7.81
C ALA A 51 1.55 -2.59 -7.41
N THR A 52 1.35 -2.47 -6.10
CA THR A 52 0.19 -1.80 -5.50
C THR A 52 0.64 -0.92 -4.35
N ALA A 53 -0.25 -0.04 -3.90
CA ALA A 53 -0.03 0.77 -2.72
C ALA A 53 -1.28 0.86 -1.84
N ILE A 54 -1.06 1.00 -0.54
CA ILE A 54 -2.09 1.33 0.45
C ILE A 54 -1.57 2.41 1.39
N ILE A 55 -2.46 3.14 2.05
CA ILE A 55 -2.06 4.29 2.88
C ILE A 55 -2.43 4.06 4.35
N CYS A 56 -1.40 3.99 5.20
CA CYS A 56 -1.50 3.96 6.66
C CYS A 56 -2.51 2.94 7.23
N HIS A 57 -3.72 3.41 7.55
CA HIS A 57 -4.76 2.61 8.20
C HIS A 57 -5.29 1.48 7.31
N GLU A 58 -5.12 1.60 6.00
CA GLU A 58 -5.64 0.67 4.98
C GLU A 58 -5.10 -0.76 5.07
N ARG A 59 -4.00 -0.99 5.80
CA ARG A 59 -3.50 -2.35 6.08
C ARG A 59 -4.51 -3.29 6.74
N ARG A 60 -5.57 -2.74 7.36
CA ARG A 60 -6.66 -3.50 8.00
C ARG A 60 -7.69 -4.05 7.02
N TYR A 61 -7.61 -3.66 5.75
CA TYR A 61 -8.57 -4.03 4.70
C TYR A 61 -7.86 -4.95 3.71
N PRO A 62 -7.86 -6.26 3.97
CA PRO A 62 -7.09 -7.23 3.18
C PRO A 62 -7.47 -7.25 1.70
N GLU A 63 -8.68 -6.80 1.35
CA GLU A 63 -9.21 -6.75 -0.01
C GLU A 63 -8.41 -5.79 -0.89
N LEU A 64 -7.97 -4.64 -0.33
CA LEU A 64 -7.21 -3.64 -1.08
C LEU A 64 -5.90 -4.21 -1.62
N VAL A 65 -5.23 -5.03 -0.83
CA VAL A 65 -4.01 -5.72 -1.26
C VAL A 65 -4.35 -7.00 -2.04
N ARG A 66 -5.33 -7.80 -1.58
CA ARG A 66 -5.64 -9.10 -2.19
C ARG A 66 -6.09 -8.95 -3.65
N LEU A 67 -6.97 -8.00 -3.92
CA LEU A 67 -7.47 -7.76 -5.28
C LEU A 67 -6.37 -7.24 -6.20
N ALA A 68 -5.46 -6.39 -5.72
CA ALA A 68 -4.33 -5.93 -6.52
C ALA A 68 -3.35 -7.08 -6.84
N VAL A 69 -3.07 -7.96 -5.87
CA VAL A 69 -2.22 -9.15 -6.07
C VAL A 69 -2.86 -10.14 -7.04
N MET A 70 -4.17 -10.39 -6.89
CA MET A 70 -4.96 -11.16 -7.86
C MET A 70 -4.89 -10.54 -9.27
N ALA A 71 -4.83 -9.21 -9.37
CA ALA A 71 -4.70 -8.51 -10.64
C ALA A 71 -3.29 -8.55 -11.25
N GLY A 72 -2.26 -8.86 -10.46
CA GLY A 72 -0.88 -8.98 -10.94
C GLY A 72 0.20 -8.52 -9.97
N ALA A 73 -0.16 -7.74 -8.92
CA ALA A 73 0.83 -7.09 -8.07
C ALA A 73 1.74 -8.08 -7.32
N ARG A 74 3.04 -7.80 -7.33
CA ARG A 74 4.11 -8.57 -6.67
C ARG A 74 4.81 -7.81 -5.54
N ILE A 75 4.54 -6.51 -5.43
CA ILE A 75 5.09 -5.61 -4.41
C ILE A 75 3.95 -4.75 -3.87
N VAL A 76 3.88 -4.62 -2.55
CA VAL A 76 2.99 -3.68 -1.85
C VAL A 76 3.83 -2.55 -1.28
N PHE A 77 3.55 -1.32 -1.68
CA PHE A 77 4.12 -0.12 -1.08
C PHE A 77 3.14 0.46 -0.05
N HIS A 78 3.61 0.72 1.15
CA HIS A 78 2.78 1.19 2.24
C HIS A 78 3.43 2.38 2.96
N PRO A 79 3.23 3.60 2.46
CA PRO A 79 3.52 4.81 3.22
C PRO A 79 2.54 4.94 4.39
N ASN A 80 3.09 5.19 5.57
CA ASN A 80 2.37 5.29 6.82
C ASN A 80 2.88 6.49 7.63
N ALA A 81 1.96 7.14 8.34
CA ALA A 81 2.27 8.11 9.37
C ALA A 81 1.60 7.64 10.65
N GLY A 82 2.39 7.05 11.56
CA GLY A 82 1.88 6.53 12.82
C GLY A 82 1.48 7.69 13.74
N LEU A 83 0.22 7.73 14.18
CA LEU A 83 -0.30 8.76 15.08
C LEU A 83 -1.00 8.13 16.27
N ASP A 84 -0.34 7.16 16.90
CA ASP A 84 -0.88 6.40 18.02
C ASP A 84 -0.47 7.02 19.37
N PRO A 85 -1.25 6.83 20.45
CA PRO A 85 -0.72 7.01 21.80
C PRO A 85 0.53 6.15 22.03
N LEU A 86 1.50 6.65 22.80
CA LEU A 86 2.77 5.94 23.04
C LEU A 86 2.60 4.47 23.49
N PRO A 87 1.67 4.10 24.39
CA PRO A 87 1.46 2.69 24.77
C PRO A 87 1.03 1.79 23.60
N VAL A 88 0.22 2.31 22.67
CA VAL A 88 -0.22 1.59 21.46
C VAL A 88 0.94 1.49 20.47
N SER A 89 1.69 2.58 20.29
CA SER A 89 2.87 2.61 19.42
C SER A 89 3.94 1.60 19.86
N ARG A 90 4.23 1.52 21.17
CA ARG A 90 5.18 0.56 21.75
C ARG A 90 4.81 -0.90 21.48
N LYS A 91 3.53 -1.25 21.49
CA LYS A 91 3.09 -2.63 21.20
C LYS A 91 3.44 -3.09 19.79
N LYS A 92 3.53 -2.16 18.82
CA LYS A 92 3.81 -2.44 17.41
C LYS A 92 5.30 -2.65 17.10
N ARG A 93 6.19 -2.13 17.95
CA ARG A 93 7.65 -2.21 17.77
C ARG A 93 8.11 -3.66 17.57
N GLY A 94 9.17 -3.84 16.78
CA GLY A 94 9.72 -5.17 16.48
C GLY A 94 8.80 -6.00 15.58
N GLY A 95 8.07 -5.36 14.66
CA GLY A 95 7.29 -6.04 13.62
C GLY A 95 5.90 -6.55 14.04
N ARG A 96 5.39 -6.15 15.21
CA ARG A 96 4.06 -6.57 15.72
C ARG A 96 2.92 -5.69 15.19
N ASP A 97 2.92 -5.43 13.89
CA ASP A 97 1.99 -4.51 13.20
C ASP A 97 1.12 -5.18 12.13
N GLY A 98 1.26 -6.50 11.96
CA GLY A 98 0.51 -7.32 11.01
C GLY A 98 1.05 -7.30 9.58
N ILE A 99 2.15 -6.57 9.32
CA ILE A 99 2.72 -6.45 7.98
C ILE A 99 3.28 -7.77 7.45
N PRO A 100 4.04 -8.57 8.24
CA PRO A 100 4.53 -9.86 7.76
C PRO A 100 3.42 -10.81 7.32
N ALA A 101 2.32 -10.87 8.09
CA ALA A 101 1.15 -11.68 7.73
C ALA A 101 0.56 -11.26 6.38
N ARG A 102 0.48 -9.96 6.09
CA ARG A 102 -0.01 -9.44 4.80
C ARG A 102 0.92 -9.80 3.64
N ALA A 103 2.24 -9.78 3.86
CA ALA A 103 3.22 -10.23 2.85
C ALA A 103 3.03 -11.73 2.54
N PHE A 104 2.94 -12.54 3.60
CA PHE A 104 2.82 -13.99 3.51
C PHE A 104 1.54 -14.50 2.90
N GLU A 105 0.38 -14.01 3.37
CA GLU A 105 -0.88 -14.52 2.87
C GLU A 105 -1.09 -14.22 1.36
N ASN A 106 -0.32 -13.28 0.81
CA ASN A 106 -0.29 -12.99 -0.62
C ASN A 106 0.92 -13.56 -1.34
N ALA A 107 1.93 -14.05 -0.63
CA ALA A 107 3.22 -14.46 -1.18
C ALA A 107 3.81 -13.37 -2.09
N VAL A 108 3.93 -12.14 -1.56
CA VAL A 108 4.50 -10.96 -2.25
C VAL A 108 5.42 -10.16 -1.33
N TYR A 109 6.24 -9.28 -1.92
CA TYR A 109 7.05 -8.35 -1.14
C TYR A 109 6.21 -7.22 -0.56
N TYR A 110 6.59 -6.75 0.62
CA TYR A 110 5.92 -5.65 1.30
C TYR A 110 6.94 -4.61 1.77
N VAL A 111 6.79 -3.37 1.30
CA VAL A 111 7.65 -2.24 1.61
C VAL A 111 6.86 -1.25 2.45
N PHE A 112 7.19 -1.18 3.74
CA PHE A 112 6.56 -0.30 4.70
C PHE A 112 7.48 0.86 5.06
N ALA A 113 7.02 2.07 4.79
CA ALA A 113 7.74 3.29 5.13
C ALA A 113 6.90 4.08 6.13
N ASN A 114 7.45 4.32 7.31
CA ASN A 114 6.76 4.98 8.40
C ASN A 114 7.58 6.15 8.97
N THR A 115 6.89 7.14 9.52
CA THR A 115 7.52 8.15 10.39
C THR A 115 8.04 7.48 11.67
N VAL A 116 8.96 8.13 12.38
CA VAL A 116 9.60 7.61 13.60
C VAL A 116 9.51 8.62 14.74
N GLY A 117 9.42 8.13 15.98
CA GLY A 117 9.52 8.96 17.17
C GLY A 117 8.27 9.81 17.49
N PRO A 118 8.44 10.89 18.28
CA PRO A 118 7.35 11.80 18.68
C PRO A 118 6.61 12.40 17.49
N GLN A 119 5.31 12.61 17.64
CA GLN A 119 4.43 13.20 16.64
C GLN A 119 3.58 14.29 17.30
N PRO A 120 2.92 15.18 16.52
CA PRO A 120 2.06 16.22 17.08
C PRO A 120 0.99 15.68 18.05
N GLU A 121 0.49 16.53 18.94
CA GLU A 121 -0.59 16.20 19.89
C GLU A 121 -0.23 15.04 20.85
N GLY A 122 1.06 14.92 21.21
CA GLY A 122 1.55 13.86 22.11
C GLY A 122 1.45 12.44 21.53
N LYS A 123 1.29 12.33 20.21
CA LYS A 123 1.26 11.04 19.51
C LYS A 123 2.67 10.51 19.28
N TRP A 124 2.75 9.25 18.86
CA TRP A 124 4.01 8.57 18.61
C TRP A 124 3.90 7.65 17.41
N SER A 125 4.94 7.65 16.59
CA SER A 125 5.10 6.67 15.53
C SER A 125 6.12 5.62 15.93
N ALA A 126 5.81 4.35 15.66
CA ALA A 126 6.64 3.24 16.07
C ALA A 126 7.98 3.17 15.30
N GLY A 127 8.18 4.00 14.27
CA GLY A 127 9.26 3.79 13.30
C GLY A 127 9.02 2.47 12.60
N ASP A 128 9.98 1.55 12.73
CA ASP A 128 9.80 0.16 12.35
C ASP A 128 9.52 0.00 10.84
N SER A 129 9.95 0.99 10.03
CA SER A 129 9.97 0.86 8.58
C SER A 129 10.67 -0.44 8.22
N LYS A 130 10.17 -1.16 7.20
CA LYS A 130 10.68 -2.50 6.90
C LYS A 130 10.39 -2.95 5.49
N ILE A 131 11.25 -3.85 5.02
CA ILE A 131 11.08 -4.60 3.79
C ILE A 131 10.87 -6.06 4.18
N VAL A 132 9.74 -6.63 3.79
CA VAL A 132 9.35 -7.99 4.16
C VAL A 132 9.21 -8.87 2.91
N ALA A 133 9.78 -10.06 2.98
CA ALA A 133 9.73 -11.06 1.93
C ALA A 133 8.40 -11.85 1.94
N PRO A 134 8.07 -12.55 0.83
CA PRO A 134 6.88 -13.39 0.71
C PRO A 134 6.71 -14.48 1.78
N ASP A 135 7.77 -14.83 2.50
CA ASP A 135 7.86 -15.88 3.52
C ASP A 135 7.88 -15.32 4.96
N GLU A 136 7.36 -14.09 5.15
CA GLU A 136 7.38 -13.32 6.41
C GLU A 136 8.74 -12.81 6.86
N ARG A 137 9.84 -13.22 6.22
CA ARG A 137 11.17 -12.80 6.65
C ARG A 137 11.36 -11.30 6.44
N VAL A 138 11.72 -10.61 7.51
CA VAL A 138 12.08 -9.19 7.48
C VAL A 138 13.50 -9.07 6.91
N LEU A 139 13.62 -8.47 5.72
CA LEU A 139 14.89 -8.28 5.02
C LEU A 139 15.66 -7.07 5.55
N ALA A 140 14.95 -6.04 5.97
CA ALA A 140 15.50 -4.84 6.58
C ALA A 140 14.46 -4.26 7.55
N LEU A 141 14.92 -3.73 8.68
CA LEU A 141 14.10 -3.14 9.74
C LEU A 141 14.80 -1.90 10.29
N ALA A 142 14.11 -0.77 10.26
CA ALA A 142 14.54 0.44 10.96
C ALA A 142 14.19 0.36 12.45
N ASP A 143 14.89 1.14 13.26
CA ASP A 143 14.57 1.26 14.67
C ASP A 143 13.31 2.13 14.92
N ASN A 144 13.10 2.51 16.18
CA ASN A 144 11.94 3.30 16.62
C ASN A 144 12.30 4.72 17.10
N GLU A 145 13.51 5.19 16.81
CA GLU A 145 14.08 6.43 17.31
C GLU A 145 14.68 7.31 16.20
N THR A 146 15.31 6.72 15.18
CA THR A 146 16.11 7.43 14.18
C THR A 146 15.51 7.36 12.78
N GLU A 147 15.65 8.46 12.04
CA GLU A 147 15.39 8.46 10.60
C GLU A 147 16.45 7.60 9.90
N SER A 148 16.00 6.78 8.95
CA SER A 148 16.86 5.78 8.33
C SER A 148 16.45 5.52 6.89
N VAL A 149 17.43 5.11 6.08
CA VAL A 149 17.21 4.59 4.72
C VAL A 149 17.42 3.08 4.76
N LEU A 150 16.41 2.34 4.29
CA LEU A 150 16.49 0.89 4.15
C LEU A 150 16.61 0.52 2.68
N ALA A 151 17.47 -0.45 2.38
CA ALA A 151 17.64 -1.00 1.04
C ALA A 151 17.68 -2.52 1.10
N ALA A 152 17.08 -3.17 0.11
CA ALA A 152 17.15 -4.62 -0.09
C ALA A 152 16.96 -4.95 -1.56
N THR A 153 17.59 -6.05 -2.01
CA THR A 153 17.34 -6.61 -3.35
C THR A 153 16.17 -7.58 -3.28
N LEU A 154 15.19 -7.42 -4.15
CA LEU A 154 13.99 -8.26 -4.20
C LEU A 154 14.11 -9.28 -5.34
N ASP A 155 14.06 -10.56 -5.01
CA ASP A 155 13.98 -11.66 -5.98
C ASP A 155 12.51 -11.90 -6.36
N LEU A 156 12.08 -11.28 -7.45
CA LEU A 156 10.68 -11.31 -7.90
C LEU A 156 10.17 -12.70 -8.31
N ALA A 157 11.05 -13.69 -8.45
CA ALA A 157 10.64 -15.08 -8.63
C ALA A 157 9.99 -15.64 -7.35
N LYS A 158 10.35 -15.13 -6.16
CA LYS A 158 9.77 -15.54 -4.87
C LYS A 158 8.40 -14.93 -4.61
N ALA A 159 8.05 -13.83 -5.29
CA ALA A 159 6.72 -13.22 -5.23
C ALA A 159 5.72 -14.00 -6.10
N SER A 160 5.45 -15.25 -5.71
CA SER A 160 4.68 -16.23 -6.49
C SER A 160 3.20 -15.87 -6.62
N ARG A 161 2.65 -15.08 -5.69
CA ARG A 161 1.21 -14.79 -5.61
C ARG A 161 0.34 -16.04 -5.47
N VAL A 162 0.93 -17.18 -5.08
CA VAL A 162 0.31 -18.51 -5.19
C VAL A 162 -1.06 -18.59 -4.51
N TYR A 163 -1.23 -17.93 -3.37
CA TYR A 163 -2.50 -17.93 -2.64
C TYR A 163 -3.56 -17.08 -3.32
N ALA A 164 -3.19 -15.96 -3.94
CA ALA A 164 -4.11 -15.18 -4.75
C ALA A 164 -4.55 -15.97 -5.99
N GLU A 165 -3.62 -16.64 -6.68
CA GLU A 165 -3.93 -17.47 -7.84
C GLU A 165 -4.82 -18.68 -7.49
N ARG A 166 -4.60 -19.30 -6.33
CA ARG A 166 -5.49 -20.35 -5.81
C ARG A 166 -6.88 -19.80 -5.50
N GLY A 167 -6.97 -18.61 -4.89
CA GLY A 167 -8.23 -17.94 -4.59
C GLY A 167 -9.06 -17.58 -5.83
N LEU A 168 -8.42 -17.38 -6.99
CA LEU A 168 -9.13 -17.23 -8.27
C LEU A 168 -9.83 -18.51 -8.74
N ARG A 169 -9.38 -19.67 -8.26
CA ARG A 169 -9.90 -20.98 -8.69
C ARG A 169 -10.94 -21.54 -7.73
N ARG A 170 -10.77 -21.31 -6.42
CA ARG A 170 -11.61 -21.85 -5.34
C ARG A 170 -11.91 -20.81 -4.24
N PRO A 171 -13.11 -20.86 -3.62
CA PRO A 171 -14.25 -21.68 -4.01
C PRO A 171 -14.84 -21.20 -5.36
N GLU A 172 -15.37 -22.14 -6.14
CA GLU A 172 -15.70 -21.92 -7.55
C GLU A 172 -16.81 -20.88 -7.77
N PHE A 173 -17.77 -20.79 -6.84
CA PHE A 173 -18.85 -19.81 -6.93
C PHE A 173 -18.35 -18.35 -6.88
N LEU A 174 -17.14 -18.09 -6.34
CA LEU A 174 -16.54 -16.75 -6.33
C LEU A 174 -15.78 -16.40 -7.61
N ARG A 175 -15.53 -17.36 -8.51
CA ARG A 175 -14.66 -17.17 -9.69
C ARG A 175 -15.14 -16.03 -10.60
N SER A 176 -16.44 -16.00 -10.90
CA SER A 176 -17.05 -14.95 -11.74
C SER A 176 -16.94 -13.58 -11.08
N SER A 177 -17.22 -13.50 -9.78
CA SER A 177 -17.10 -12.28 -8.97
C SER A 177 -15.67 -11.76 -8.93
N TRP A 178 -14.68 -12.63 -8.70
CA TRP A 178 -13.27 -12.25 -8.74
C TRP A 178 -12.85 -11.72 -10.10
N LYS A 179 -13.24 -12.40 -11.18
CA LYS A 179 -12.93 -11.94 -12.54
C LYS A 179 -13.49 -10.54 -12.80
N ALA A 180 -14.76 -10.31 -12.47
CA ALA A 180 -15.39 -9.00 -12.64
C ALA A 180 -14.71 -7.91 -11.80
N MET A 181 -14.34 -8.20 -10.55
CA MET A 181 -13.62 -7.27 -9.69
C MET A 181 -12.22 -6.93 -10.24
N ILE A 182 -11.46 -7.93 -10.71
CA ILE A 182 -10.12 -7.71 -11.26
C ILE A 182 -10.15 -6.87 -12.53
N GLU A 183 -11.13 -7.11 -13.41
CA GLU A 183 -11.34 -6.26 -14.57
C GLU A 183 -11.69 -4.82 -14.17
N ALA A 184 -12.51 -4.63 -13.12
CA ALA A 184 -12.81 -3.31 -12.59
C ALA A 184 -11.56 -2.61 -12.02
N VAL A 185 -10.73 -3.33 -11.26
CA VAL A 185 -9.45 -2.83 -10.74
C VAL A 185 -8.54 -2.36 -11.87
N ARG A 186 -8.33 -3.20 -12.90
CA ARG A 186 -7.49 -2.85 -14.06
C ARG A 186 -8.02 -1.63 -14.81
N ARG A 187 -9.33 -1.53 -15.02
CA ARG A 187 -9.96 -0.36 -15.65
C ARG A 187 -9.79 0.92 -14.84
N GLN A 188 -9.93 0.86 -13.51
CA GLN A 188 -9.74 2.02 -12.65
C GLN A 188 -8.28 2.45 -12.60
N ALA A 189 -7.36 1.49 -12.52
CA ALA A 189 -5.93 1.73 -12.52
C ALA A 189 -5.46 2.51 -13.75
N GLY A 190 -5.94 2.16 -14.95
CA GLY A 190 -5.64 2.89 -16.19
C GLY A 190 -6.14 4.33 -16.23
N LYS A 191 -7.10 4.72 -15.37
CA LYS A 191 -7.66 6.09 -15.29
C LYS A 191 -7.06 6.92 -14.17
N ALA A 192 -6.26 6.31 -13.30
CA ALA A 192 -5.91 6.87 -11.99
C ALA A 192 -5.11 8.17 -12.10
N ALA A 193 -4.08 8.25 -12.95
CA ALA A 193 -3.32 9.48 -13.17
C ALA A 193 -4.15 10.60 -13.84
N LEU A 194 -5.12 10.24 -14.68
CA LEU A 194 -5.96 11.19 -15.43
C LEU A 194 -7.03 11.85 -14.55
N SER A 195 -7.46 11.17 -13.50
CA SER A 195 -8.61 11.54 -12.67
C SER A 195 -8.33 12.65 -11.65
N PHE A 196 -7.06 12.98 -11.40
CA PHE A 196 -6.65 14.03 -10.47
C PHE A 196 -6.01 15.23 -11.16
N SER A 197 -6.24 16.41 -10.58
CA SER A 197 -5.54 17.65 -10.94
C SER A 197 -4.21 17.68 -10.20
N LEU A 198 -3.15 17.26 -10.90
CA LEU A 198 -1.80 17.07 -10.35
C LEU A 198 -0.88 18.22 -10.81
N PRO A 199 0.12 18.63 -10.00
CA PRO A 199 0.94 19.81 -10.27
C PRO A 199 1.70 19.81 -11.61
N ASN A 200 2.05 18.63 -12.13
CA ASN A 200 2.87 18.47 -13.35
C ASN A 200 2.09 18.19 -14.64
N LYS A 201 0.76 18.24 -14.62
CA LYS A 201 0.02 18.30 -15.89
C LYS A 201 0.20 19.71 -16.46
N LYS A 202 1.23 19.89 -17.31
CA LYS A 202 1.25 21.02 -18.25
C LYS A 202 -0.13 21.03 -18.92
N ARG A 203 -0.86 22.13 -18.72
CA ARG A 203 -2.10 22.38 -19.47
C ARG A 203 -1.75 22.63 -20.93
#